data_AF-A0A8J6JE47-F1
#
_entry.id   AF-A0A8J6JE47-F1
#
_cell.length_a   1.000
_cell.length_b   1.000
_cell.length_c   1.000
_cell.angle_alpha   90.00
_cell.angle_beta   90.00
_cell.angle_gamma   90.00
#
_symmetry.space_group_name_H-M   'P 1'
#
loop_
_entity.id
_entity.type
_entity.pdbx_description
1 polymer ?
#
loop_
_entity_poly.entity_id
_entity_poly.type
_entity_poly.pdbx_seq_one_letter_code
_entity_poly.pdbx_strand_id
1 'polypeptide(L)'
;MDISKHKTLLIVLIAILWIACIITGTTGHFVLGMCLGVALMFLHMILGVAKQGKVSKQFLLYPLLIWAALWLVSFILSGYFGDRFAGGMPAFTVLGFHPSFAPTIFLYWIGGQLTLNLGLYLLQDEWLSQKDWDAFCDKVKGMKGVK
;
A
#
# COMPACT_ATOMS: atom_id res chain seq x y z
N MET A 1 16.31 0.80 6.92
CA MET A 1 16.85 1.00 5.56
C MET A 1 16.85 2.50 5.29
N ASP A 2 18.01 3.08 4.99
CA ASP A 2 18.11 4.50 4.66
C ASP A 2 17.71 4.70 3.19
N ILE A 3 16.72 5.55 2.96
CA ILE A 3 16.18 5.89 1.64
C ILE A 3 16.49 7.34 1.24
N SER A 4 17.22 8.09 2.06
CA SER A 4 17.44 9.54 1.88
C SER A 4 18.05 9.86 0.51
N LYS A 5 19.04 9.06 0.09
CA LYS A 5 19.71 9.20 -1.21
C LYS A 5 18.83 8.82 -2.40
N HIS A 6 17.77 8.06 -2.18
CA HIS A 6 16.87 7.55 -3.22
C HIS A 6 15.54 8.31 -3.28
N LYS A 7 15.33 9.31 -2.42
CA LYS A 7 14.06 10.04 -2.33
C LYS A 7 13.64 10.64 -3.68
N THR A 8 14.55 11.31 -4.39
CA THR A 8 14.27 11.87 -5.72
C THR A 8 13.88 10.79 -6.72
N LEU A 9 14.61 9.67 -6.72
CA LEU A 9 14.30 8.53 -7.60
C LEU A 9 12.90 7.97 -7.31
N LEU A 10 12.55 7.78 -6.03
CA LEU A 10 11.23 7.30 -5.63
C LEU A 10 10.11 8.22 -6.11
N ILE A 11 10.29 9.55 -6.01
CA ILE A 11 9.31 10.54 -6.48
C ILE A 11 9.17 10.48 -8.00
N VAL A 12 10.27 10.38 -8.75
CA VAL A 12 10.24 10.24 -10.21
C VAL A 12 9.53 8.95 -10.62
N LEU A 13 9.83 7.83 -9.96
CA LEU A 13 9.16 6.55 -10.21
C LEU A 13 7.65 6.63 -9.93
N ILE A 14 7.25 7.32 -8.85
CA ILE A 14 5.85 7.59 -8.54
C ILE A 14 5.18 8.35 -9.68
N ALA A 15 5.81 9.41 -10.21
CA ALA A 15 5.25 10.18 -11.31
C ALA A 15 5.10 9.34 -12.59
N ILE A 16 6.09 8.51 -12.91
CA ILE A 16 6.03 7.57 -14.05
C ILE A 16 4.89 6.56 -13.86
N LEU A 17 4.77 5.98 -12.67
CA LEU A 17 3.73 5.01 -12.35
C LEU A 17 2.33 5.61 -12.41
N TRP A 18 2.15 6.88 -12.01
CA TRP A 18 0.89 7.60 -12.20
C TRP A 18 0.51 7.68 -13.69
N ILE A 19 1.43 8.09 -14.55
CA ILE A 19 1.20 8.16 -16.01
C ILE A 19 0.87 6.76 -16.56
N ALA A 20 1.62 5.73 -16.13
CA ALA A 20 1.37 4.36 -16.55
C ALA A 20 -0.02 3.86 -16.11
N CYS A 21 -0.46 4.18 -14.89
CA CYS A 21 -1.81 3.85 -14.40
C CYS A 21 -2.89 4.55 -15.23
N ILE A 22 -2.70 5.83 -15.59
CA ILE A 22 -3.65 6.57 -16.43
C ILE A 22 -3.75 5.92 -17.81
N ILE A 23 -2.63 5.63 -18.47
CA ILE A 23 -2.61 5.03 -19.81
C ILE A 23 -3.27 3.65 -19.79
N THR A 24 -2.87 2.78 -18.84
CA THR A 24 -3.42 1.43 -18.75
C THR A 24 -4.90 1.43 -18.40
N GLY A 25 -5.35 2.38 -17.57
CA GLY A 25 -6.76 2.57 -17.26
C GLY A 25 -7.59 3.06 -18.45
N THR A 26 -7.08 4.01 -19.25
CA THR A 26 -7.81 4.55 -20.41
C THR A 26 -7.80 3.63 -21.64
N THR A 27 -6.84 2.71 -21.72
CA THR A 27 -6.72 1.74 -22.83
C THR A 27 -7.38 0.39 -22.53
N GLY A 28 -8.06 0.25 -21.39
CA GLY A 28 -8.78 -0.97 -21.03
C GLY A 28 -7.92 -2.09 -20.43
N HIS A 29 -6.63 -1.85 -20.20
CA HIS A 29 -5.71 -2.77 -19.51
C HIS A 29 -5.87 -2.65 -17.97
N PHE A 30 -7.10 -2.80 -17.47
CA PHE A 30 -7.46 -2.47 -16.09
C PHE A 30 -6.69 -3.28 -15.03
N VAL A 31 -6.52 -4.59 -15.23
CA VAL A 31 -5.79 -5.45 -14.27
C VAL A 31 -4.33 -5.01 -14.16
N LEU A 32 -3.69 -4.71 -15.29
CA LEU A 32 -2.32 -4.18 -15.32
C LEU A 32 -2.25 -2.84 -14.58
N GLY A 33 -3.19 -1.93 -14.86
CA GLY A 33 -3.27 -0.65 -14.18
C GLY A 33 -3.44 -0.77 -12.66
N MET A 34 -4.28 -1.70 -12.19
CA MET A 34 -4.44 -1.97 -10.76
C MET A 34 -3.16 -2.52 -10.12
N CYS A 35 -2.46 -3.44 -10.79
CA CYS A 35 -1.17 -3.96 -10.30
C CYS A 35 -0.09 -2.86 -10.23
N LEU A 36 -0.01 -1.99 -11.25
CA LEU A 36 0.86 -0.82 -11.21
C LEU A 36 0.46 0.16 -10.11
N GLY A 37 -0.83 0.29 -9.84
CA GLY A 37 -1.38 1.05 -8.72
C GLY A 37 -0.90 0.54 -7.36
N VAL A 38 -0.73 -0.79 -7.19
CA VAL A 38 -0.13 -1.34 -5.95
C VAL A 38 1.32 -0.88 -5.81
N ALA A 39 2.11 -0.98 -6.88
CA ALA A 39 3.51 -0.52 -6.86
C ALA A 39 3.57 0.98 -6.55
N LEU A 40 2.72 1.80 -7.18
CA LEU A 40 2.59 3.22 -6.94
C LEU A 40 2.33 3.53 -5.46
N MET A 41 1.30 2.90 -4.88
CA MET A 41 0.92 3.10 -3.49
C MET A 41 1.99 2.60 -2.52
N PHE A 42 2.66 1.50 -2.83
CA PHE A 42 3.78 0.98 -2.04
C PHE A 42 4.93 1.99 -1.95
N LEU A 43 5.30 2.64 -3.07
CA LEU A 43 6.31 3.70 -3.05
C LEU A 43 5.87 4.92 -2.23
N HIS A 44 4.61 5.32 -2.32
CA HIS A 44 4.08 6.39 -1.47
C HIS A 44 4.15 6.03 0.01
N MET A 45 3.79 4.80 0.37
CA MET A 45 3.86 4.35 1.76
C MET A 45 5.30 4.28 2.26
N ILE A 46 6.26 3.81 1.46
CA ILE A 46 7.69 3.86 1.82
C ILE A 46 8.12 5.28 2.18
N LEU A 47 7.72 6.27 1.38
CA LEU A 47 8.02 7.68 1.66
C LEU A 47 7.28 8.19 2.91
N GLY A 48 6.02 7.78 3.09
CA GLY A 48 5.18 8.19 4.23
C GLY A 48 5.61 7.61 5.57
N VAL A 49 6.16 6.38 5.58
CA VAL A 49 6.64 5.74 6.81
C VAL A 49 8.09 6.05 7.15
N ALA A 50 8.81 6.76 6.27
CA ALA A 50 10.22 7.06 6.48
C ALA A 50 10.41 8.12 7.56
N LYS A 51 11.01 7.72 8.69
CA LYS A 51 11.40 8.61 9.78
C LYS A 51 12.84 9.05 9.59
N GLN A 52 13.05 10.36 9.39
CA GLN A 52 14.38 10.93 9.11
C GLN A 52 15.10 10.21 7.97
N GLY A 53 14.35 9.83 6.92
CA GLY A 53 14.89 9.10 5.77
C GLY A 53 15.18 7.62 6.02
N LYS A 54 14.82 7.06 7.19
CA LYS A 54 14.96 5.64 7.50
C LYS A 54 13.59 4.96 7.58
N VAL A 55 13.49 3.81 6.92
CA VAL A 55 12.33 2.92 6.99
C VAL A 55 12.70 1.70 7.83
N SER A 56 11.85 1.33 8.79
CA SER A 56 12.04 0.11 9.56
C SER A 56 11.95 -1.13 8.68
N LYS A 57 12.88 -2.07 8.83
CA LYS A 57 12.84 -3.34 8.08
C LYS A 57 11.66 -4.20 8.51
N GLN A 58 11.30 -4.15 9.80
CA GLN A 58 10.15 -4.87 10.32
C GLN A 58 8.88 -4.31 9.69
N PHE A 59 8.67 -2.99 9.78
CA PHE A 59 7.51 -2.30 9.19
C PHE A 59 7.40 -2.49 7.67
N LEU A 60 8.55 -2.55 6.98
CA LEU A 60 8.61 -2.81 5.54
C LEU A 60 8.17 -4.24 5.20
N LEU A 61 8.64 -5.24 5.95
CA LEU A 61 8.27 -6.64 5.73
C LEU A 61 6.81 -6.86 6.11
N TYR A 62 6.40 -6.39 7.28
CA TYR A 62 5.02 -6.36 7.74
C TYR A 62 4.75 -5.02 8.43
N PRO A 63 3.75 -4.23 8.01
CA PRO A 63 2.66 -4.65 7.15
C PRO A 63 2.87 -4.44 5.64
N LEU A 64 3.83 -3.63 5.21
CA LEU A 64 3.81 -3.07 3.85
C LEU A 64 3.94 -4.12 2.74
N LEU A 65 4.93 -5.02 2.82
CA LEU A 65 5.14 -6.03 1.77
C LEU A 65 3.98 -7.02 1.70
N ILE A 66 3.48 -7.47 2.86
CA ILE A 66 2.34 -8.40 2.94
C ILE A 66 1.08 -7.75 2.36
N TRP A 67 0.83 -6.48 2.69
CA TRP A 67 -0.28 -5.72 2.11
C TRP A 67 -0.18 -5.68 0.58
N ALA A 68 1.00 -5.37 0.03
CA ALA A 68 1.21 -5.28 -1.40
C ALA A 68 0.98 -6.65 -2.08
N ALA A 69 1.46 -7.73 -1.47
CA ALA A 69 1.24 -9.08 -1.96
C ALA A 69 -0.25 -9.45 -1.99
N LEU A 70 -0.99 -9.17 -0.91
CA LEU A 70 -2.43 -9.44 -0.85
C LEU A 70 -3.21 -8.67 -1.92
N TRP A 71 -2.88 -7.40 -2.13
CA TRP A 71 -3.52 -6.58 -3.16
C TRP A 71 -3.19 -7.06 -4.58
N LEU A 72 -1.93 -7.41 -4.86
CA LEU A 72 -1.55 -7.97 -6.16
C LEU A 72 -2.28 -9.28 -6.45
N VAL A 73 -2.29 -10.21 -5.49
CA VAL A 73 -3.01 -11.48 -5.64
C VAL A 73 -4.49 -11.23 -5.84
N SER A 74 -5.08 -10.29 -5.09
CA SER A 74 -6.48 -9.89 -5.27
C SER A 74 -6.76 -9.47 -6.71
N PHE A 75 -6.01 -8.51 -7.26
CA PHE A 75 -6.29 -7.98 -8.59
C PHE A 75 -6.05 -9.00 -9.70
N ILE A 76 -5.02 -9.84 -9.57
CA ILE A 76 -4.73 -10.90 -10.53
C ILE A 76 -5.86 -11.94 -10.54
N LEU A 77 -6.33 -12.38 -9.36
CA LEU A 77 -7.43 -13.34 -9.27
C LEU A 77 -8.76 -12.74 -9.76
N SER A 78 -9.04 -11.48 -9.41
CA SER A 78 -10.22 -10.77 -9.91
C SER A 78 -10.22 -10.68 -11.43
N GLY A 79 -9.07 -10.38 -12.05
CA GLY A 79 -8.90 -10.40 -13.51
C GLY A 79 -9.09 -11.79 -14.10
N TYR A 80 -8.38 -12.79 -13.58
CA TYR A 80 -8.44 -14.17 -14.06
C TYR A 80 -9.87 -14.73 -14.08
N PHE A 81 -10.61 -14.57 -12.98
CA PHE A 81 -11.99 -15.04 -12.91
C PHE A 81 -12.96 -14.14 -13.69
N GLY A 82 -12.63 -12.86 -13.85
CA GLY A 82 -13.39 -11.94 -14.69
C GLY A 82 -13.39 -12.39 -16.14
N ASP A 83 -12.21 -12.69 -16.68
CA ASP A 83 -12.05 -13.20 -18.05
C ASP A 83 -12.67 -14.59 -18.21
N ARG A 84 -12.45 -15.48 -17.23
CA ARG A 84 -12.95 -16.86 -17.30
C ARG A 84 -14.46 -16.97 -17.32
N PHE A 85 -15.17 -16.06 -16.65
CA PHE A 85 -16.62 -16.05 -16.57
C PHE A 85 -17.25 -14.88 -17.36
N ALA A 86 -16.50 -14.27 -18.27
CA ALA A 86 -17.00 -13.18 -19.10
C ALA A 86 -18.21 -13.63 -19.93
N GLY A 87 -19.31 -12.87 -19.83
CA GLY A 87 -20.53 -13.14 -20.58
C GLY A 87 -21.36 -14.35 -20.11
N GLY A 88 -21.03 -14.95 -18.96
CA GLY A 88 -21.74 -16.10 -18.42
C GLY A 88 -21.88 -16.10 -16.90
N MET A 89 -22.71 -17.00 -16.39
CA MET A 89 -22.79 -17.26 -14.94
C MET A 89 -21.57 -18.05 -14.46
N PRO A 90 -21.02 -17.73 -13.27
CA PRO A 90 -19.87 -18.47 -12.76
C PRO A 90 -20.26 -19.90 -12.38
N ALA A 91 -19.32 -20.83 -12.55
CA ALA A 91 -19.54 -22.24 -12.21
C ALA A 91 -19.67 -22.48 -10.69
N PHE A 92 -19.25 -21.51 -9.88
CA PHE A 92 -19.31 -21.56 -8.42
C PHE A 92 -19.37 -20.15 -7.84
N THR A 93 -19.63 -20.05 -6.54
CA THR A 93 -19.51 -18.81 -5.78
C THR A 93 -18.58 -19.01 -4.60
N VAL A 94 -18.04 -17.91 -4.07
CA VAL A 94 -17.25 -17.93 -2.82
C VAL A 94 -18.04 -17.16 -1.78
N LEU A 95 -18.66 -17.88 -0.84
CA LEU A 95 -19.51 -17.29 0.20
C LEU A 95 -20.61 -16.37 -0.38
N GLY A 96 -21.19 -16.76 -1.53
CA GLY A 96 -22.21 -15.98 -2.25
C GLY A 96 -21.67 -14.90 -3.18
N PHE A 97 -20.36 -14.63 -3.19
CA PHE A 97 -19.75 -13.68 -4.12
C PHE A 97 -19.39 -14.33 -5.46
N HIS A 98 -19.48 -13.54 -6.53
CA HIS A 98 -18.90 -13.89 -7.82
C HIS A 98 -17.38 -14.15 -7.65
N PRO A 99 -16.80 -15.20 -8.26
CA PRO A 99 -15.38 -15.54 -8.10
C PRO A 99 -14.41 -14.42 -8.49
N SER A 100 -14.78 -13.52 -9.42
CA SER A 100 -13.99 -12.34 -9.75
C SER A 100 -14.09 -11.20 -8.73
N PHE A 101 -15.09 -11.21 -7.85
CA PHE A 101 -15.29 -10.18 -6.83
C PHE A 101 -14.82 -10.63 -5.43
N ALA A 102 -14.91 -11.93 -5.14
CA ALA A 102 -14.49 -12.49 -3.86
C ALA A 102 -13.03 -12.14 -3.46
N PRO A 103 -12.02 -12.19 -4.35
CA PRO A 103 -10.66 -11.78 -4.01
C PRO A 103 -10.59 -10.33 -3.54
N THR A 104 -11.34 -9.44 -4.20
CA THR A 104 -11.42 -8.02 -3.82
C THR A 104 -11.96 -7.82 -2.41
N ILE A 105 -12.96 -8.61 -2.01
CA ILE A 105 -13.50 -8.56 -0.63
C ILE A 105 -12.51 -9.14 0.38
N PHE A 106 -12.02 -10.36 0.16
CA PHE A 106 -11.28 -11.08 1.20
C PHE A 106 -9.81 -10.68 1.28
N LEU A 107 -9.16 -10.42 0.14
CA LEU A 107 -7.73 -10.13 0.10
C LEU A 107 -7.47 -8.62 0.08
N TYR A 108 -8.10 -7.86 -0.81
CA TYR A 108 -7.88 -6.42 -0.89
C TYR A 108 -8.52 -5.67 0.29
N TRP A 109 -9.81 -5.89 0.55
CA TRP A 109 -10.55 -5.18 1.60
C TRP A 109 -10.20 -5.73 2.98
N ILE A 110 -10.63 -6.95 3.30
CA ILE A 110 -10.46 -7.50 4.64
C ILE A 110 -8.99 -7.76 4.93
N GLY A 111 -8.31 -8.58 4.13
CA GLY A 111 -6.90 -8.93 4.31
C GLY A 111 -5.98 -7.71 4.31
N GLY A 112 -6.14 -6.84 3.31
CA GLY A 112 -5.31 -5.65 3.15
C GLY A 112 -5.52 -4.63 4.28
N GLN A 113 -6.76 -4.30 4.62
CA GLN A 113 -7.03 -3.36 5.71
C GLN A 113 -6.61 -3.95 7.06
N LEU A 114 -6.89 -5.22 7.34
CA LEU A 114 -6.43 -5.86 8.58
C LEU A 114 -4.91 -5.86 8.68
N THR A 115 -4.21 -6.18 7.58
CA THR A 115 -2.73 -6.18 7.54
C THR A 115 -2.18 -4.82 7.91
N LEU A 116 -2.66 -3.74 7.28
CA LEU A 116 -2.17 -2.39 7.57
C LEU A 116 -2.52 -1.94 9.00
N ASN A 117 -3.76 -2.12 9.44
CA ASN A 117 -4.20 -1.67 10.76
C ASN A 117 -3.52 -2.44 11.89
N LEU A 118 -3.43 -3.77 11.77
CA LEU A 118 -2.76 -4.60 12.76
C LEU A 118 -1.25 -4.35 12.76
N GLY A 119 -0.62 -4.19 11.60
CA GLY A 119 0.80 -3.83 11.52
C GLY A 119 1.09 -2.47 12.13
N LEU A 120 0.21 -1.48 11.89
CA LEU A 120 0.32 -0.18 12.55
C LEU A 120 0.21 -0.31 14.07
N TYR A 121 -0.77 -1.06 14.57
CA TYR A 121 -0.95 -1.26 16.00
C TYR A 121 0.25 -1.96 16.66
N LEU A 122 0.74 -3.04 16.05
CA LEU A 122 1.84 -3.85 16.59
C LEU A 122 3.21 -3.16 16.48
N LEU A 123 3.40 -2.33 15.45
CA LEU A 123 4.69 -1.71 15.13
C LEU A 123 4.62 -0.18 15.14
N GLN A 124 3.70 0.40 15.91
CA GLN A 124 3.54 1.85 16.01
C GLN A 124 4.85 2.57 16.39
N ASP A 125 5.66 1.95 17.24
CA ASP A 125 6.95 2.51 17.68
C ASP A 125 8.00 2.58 16.57
N GLU A 126 7.87 1.75 15.53
CA GLU A 126 8.75 1.74 14.36
C GLU A 126 8.43 2.87 13.37
N TRP A 127 7.24 3.48 13.47
CA TRP A 127 6.80 4.58 12.62
C TRP A 127 6.78 5.91 13.38
N LEU A 128 5.98 6.00 14.45
CA LEU A 128 5.79 7.21 15.23
C LEU A 128 5.59 6.86 16.70
N SER A 129 6.70 6.58 17.39
CA SER A 129 6.65 6.27 18.83
C SER A 129 6.20 7.49 19.63
N GLN A 130 5.55 7.26 20.76
CA GLN A 130 5.19 8.32 21.71
C GLN A 130 6.42 9.14 22.12
N LYS A 131 7.57 8.47 22.28
CA LYS A 131 8.85 9.12 22.60
C LYS A 131 9.29 10.14 21.54
N ASP A 132 9.08 9.83 20.26
CA ASP A 132 9.43 10.76 19.19
C ASP A 132 8.51 11.96 19.14
N TRP A 133 7.23 11.74 19.44
CA TRP A 133 6.25 12.80 19.57
C TRP A 133 6.57 13.72 20.75
N ASP A 134 6.86 13.17 21.92
CA ASP A 134 7.22 13.92 23.11
C ASP A 134 8.50 14.74 22.86
N ALA A 135 9.52 14.13 22.27
CA ALA A 135 10.76 14.82 21.89
C ALA A 135 10.51 15.97 20.90
N PHE A 136 9.59 15.80 19.95
CA PHE A 136 9.16 16.87 19.07
C PHE A 136 8.46 18.00 19.83
N CYS A 137 7.50 17.68 20.71
CA CYS A 137 6.80 18.65 21.53
C CYS A 137 7.74 19.45 22.43
N ASP A 138 8.71 18.80 23.07
CA ASP A 138 9.70 19.44 23.93
C ASP A 138 10.61 20.39 23.14
N LYS A 139 11.04 19.97 21.94
CA LYS A 139 11.77 20.85 21.02
C LYS A 139 10.96 22.11 20.67
N VAL A 140 9.66 21.96 20.38
CA VAL A 140 8.78 23.10 20.06
C VAL A 140 8.57 24.03 21.26
N LYS A 141 8.39 23.48 22.46
CA LYS A 141 8.28 24.28 23.70
C LYS A 141 9.56 25.08 23.96
N GLY A 142 10.73 24.45 23.79
CA GLY A 142 12.03 25.10 23.94
C GLY A 142 12.22 26.28 22.97
N MET A 143 11.72 26.17 21.73
CA MET A 143 11.76 27.28 20.76
C MET A 143 10.84 28.45 21.15
N LYS A 144 9.75 28.22 21.88
CA LYS A 144 8.87 29.29 22.39
C LYS A 144 9.41 29.97 23.66
N GLY A 145 10.38 29.37 24.35
CA GLY A 145 11.03 29.92 25.54
C GLY A 145 12.21 30.86 25.25
N VAL A 146 12.61 31.00 23.99
CA VAL A 146 13.62 31.97 23.55
C VAL A 146 12.89 33.25 23.12
N LYS A 147 12.69 34.15 24.09
CA LYS A 147 12.47 35.59 23.84
C LYS A 147 13.77 36.32 24.15
#